data_AF-A0A0D0DK12-F1
#
_entry.id   AF-A0A0D0DK12-F1
#
_cell.length_a   1.000
_cell.length_b   1.000
_cell.length_c   1.000
_cell.angle_alpha   90.00
_cell.angle_beta   90.00
_cell.angle_gamma   90.00
#
_symmetry.space_group_name_H-M   'P 1'
#
loop_
_entity.id
_entity.type
_entity.pdbx_description
1 polymer ?
#
loop_
_entity_poly.entity_id
_entity_poly.type
_entity_poly.pdbx_seq_one_letter_code
_entity_poly.pdbx_strand_id
1 'polypeptide(L)' 'VSHLEYIHSYNLIHQDIKPHNILTSIRALQETFFLIDFGTTQEYCDPSSHIH' A
#
# COMPACT_ATOMS: atom_id res chain seq x y z
N VAL A 1 1.99 -4.18 -11.85
CA VAL A 1 1.32 -4.41 -10.55
C VAL A 1 1.58 -3.20 -9.68
N SER A 2 0.54 -2.56 -9.16
CA SER A 2 0.66 -1.35 -8.33
C SER A 2 0.97 -1.67 -6.86
N HIS A 3 1.47 -0.71 -6.08
CA HIS A 3 1.66 -0.88 -4.63
C HIS A 3 0.36 -1.26 -3.91
N LEU A 4 -0.77 -0.72 -4.36
CA LEU A 4 -2.09 -1.02 -3.80
C LEU A 4 -2.50 -2.47 -4.12
N GLU A 5 -2.33 -2.91 -5.36
CA GLU A 5 -2.56 -4.32 -5.72
C GLU A 5 -1.68 -5.26 -4.89
N TYR A 6 -0.43 -4.88 -4.65
CA TYR A 6 0.48 -5.66 -3.81
C TYR A 6 -0.07 -5.80 -2.38
N ILE A 7 -0.35 -4.71 -1.67
CA ILE A 7 -0.83 -4.79 -0.28
C ILE A 7 -2.21 -5.44 -0.18
N HIS A 8 -3.10 -5.22 -1.15
CA HIS A 8 -4.42 -5.85 -1.18
C HIS A 8 -4.32 -7.36 -1.37
N SER A 9 -3.28 -7.86 -2.06
CA SER A 9 -3.04 -9.31 -2.17
C SER A 9 -2.66 -9.98 -0.83
N TYR A 10 -2.31 -9.17 0.18
CA TYR A 10 -2.11 -9.61 1.57
C TYR A 10 -3.32 -9.30 2.48
N ASN A 11 -4.48 -8.98 1.92
CA ASN A 11 -5.68 -8.57 2.67
C ASN A 11 -5.51 -7.31 3.54
N LEU A 12 -4.51 -6.48 3.23
CA LEU A 12 -4.25 -5.24 3.96
C LEU A 12 -4.84 -4.04 3.23
N ILE A 13 -5.46 -3.11 3.95
CA ILE A 13 -5.82 -1.78 3.46
C ILE A 13 -5.01 -0.73 4.22
N HIS A 14 -4.35 0.18 3.47
CA HIS A 14 -3.50 1.23 4.03
C HIS A 14 -4.26 2.33 4.79
N GLN A 15 -5.49 2.64 4.34
CA GLN A 15 -6.41 3.65 4.89
C GLN A 15 -5.96 5.13 4.83
N ASP A 16 -4.66 5.42 4.74
CA ASP A 16 -4.12 6.79 4.68
C ASP A 16 -3.34 7.07 3.38
N ILE A 17 -4.02 6.94 2.24
CA ILE A 17 -3.42 7.23 0.92
C ILE A 17 -3.48 8.72 0.63
N LYS A 18 -2.33 9.39 0.69
CA LYS A 18 -2.14 10.81 0.36
C LYS A 18 -0.72 11.05 -0.18
N PRO A 19 -0.46 12.16 -0.90
CA PRO A 19 0.85 12.43 -1.48
C PRO A 19 2.01 12.42 -0.47
N HIS A 20 1.75 12.82 0.77
CA HIS A 20 2.75 12.81 1.85
C HIS A 20 3.26 11.41 2.19
N ASN A 21 2.46 10.37 1.93
CA ASN A 21 2.77 8.97 2.23
C ASN A 21 3.30 8.23 0.99
N ILE A 22 3.68 8.96 -0.06
CA ILE A 22 4.28 8.40 -1.28
C ILE A 22 5.64 9.05 -1.47
N LEU A 23 6.70 8.25 -1.37
CA LEU A 23 8.05 8.70 -1.65
C LEU A 23 8.47 8.30 -3.06
N THR A 24 9.41 9.04 -3.63
CA THR A 24 10.05 8.71 -4.91
C THR A 24 11.57 8.85 -4.79
N SER A 25 12.29 8.09 -5.59
CA SER A 25 13.75 8.16 -5.68
C SER A 25 14.21 9.46 -6.35
N ILE A 26 14.83 10.36 -5.58
CA ILE A 26 15.27 11.69 -6.09
C ILE A 26 16.45 11.58 -7.09
N ARG A 27 17.20 10.47 -7.09
CA ARG A 27 18.45 10.31 -7.87
C ARG A 27 18.64 8.94 -8.50
N ALA A 28 17.58 8.15 -8.64
CA ALA A 28 17.70 6.85 -9.30
C ALA A 28 17.60 7.00 -10.82
N LEU A 29 18.27 6.10 -11.55
CA LEU A 29 18.16 5.99 -13.01
C LEU A 29 16.73 5.68 -13.48
N GLN A 30 15.91 5.11 -12.59
CA GLN A 30 14.50 4.85 -12.82
C GLN A 30 13.69 5.39 -11.65
N GLU A 31 12.57 6.04 -11.98
CA GLU A 31 11.63 6.53 -10.98
C GLU A 31 10.91 5.35 -10.33
N THR A 32 11.10 5.21 -9.02
CA THR A 32 10.45 4.18 -8.22
C THR A 32 9.72 4.86 -7.09
N PHE A 33 8.42 4.58 -7.01
CA PHE A 33 7.59 5.04 -5.92
C PHE A 33 7.63 4.06 -4.75
N PHE A 34 7.45 4.56 -3.53
CA PHE A 34 7.32 3.77 -2.32
C PHE A 34 6.10 4.26 -1.55
N LEU A 35 5.27 3.32 -1.09
CA LEU A 35 4.21 3.60 -0.15
C LEU A 35 4.76 3.50 1.28
N ILE A 36 4.53 4.52 2.10
CA ILE A 36 5.03 4.62 3.48
C ILE A 36 3.89 4.92 4.46
N ASP A 37 4.19 4.85 5.75
CA ASP A 37 3.27 5.13 6.86
C ASP A 37 2.08 4.14 6.97
N PHE A 38 2.42 2.91 7.38
CA PHE A 38 1.45 1.84 7.64
C PHE A 38 0.82 1.94 9.04
N GLY A 39 0.94 3.07 9.74
CA GLY A 39 0.47 3.24 11.13
C GLY A 39 -1.05 3.05 11.28
N THR A 40 -1.81 3.27 10.21
CA THR A 40 -3.27 3.08 10.15
C THR A 40 -3.69 1.86 9.32
N THR A 41 -2.74 1.01 8.91
CA THR A 41 -3.05 -0.16 8.08
C THR A 41 -3.84 -1.19 8.89
N GLN A 42 -4.87 -1.77 8.25
CA GLN A 42 -5.70 -2.80 8.86
C GLN A 42 -5.89 -3.97 7.89
N GLU A 43 -6.06 -5.16 8.46
CA GLU A 43 -6.61 -6.30 7.71
C GLU A 43 -8.07 -5.99 7.38
N TYR A 44 -8.46 -6.17 6.12
CA TYR A 44 -9.81 -5.82 5.65
C TYR A 44 -10.70 -7.01 5.33
N CYS A 45 -10.11 -8.19 5.13
CA CYS A 45 -10.88 -9.42 4.94
C CYS A 45 -10.36 -10.51 5.87
N ASP A 46 -11.29 -11.27 6.45
CA ASP A 46 -10.98 -12.59 6.95
C ASP A 46 -10.52 -13.45 5.76
N PRO A 47 -9.29 -14.00 5.78
CA PRO A 47 -8.71 -14.76 4.65
C PRO A 47 -9.53 -15.98 4.25
N SER A 48 -10.50 -16.39 5.06
CA SER A 48 -11.38 -17.54 4.85
C SER A 48 -12.65 -17.21 4.05
N SER A 49 -13.11 -15.95 4.04
CA SER A 49 -14.47 -15.63 3.62
C SER A 49 -14.56 -14.64 2.44
N HIS A 50 -13.57 -13.78 2.22
CA HIS A 50 -13.63 -12.70 1.21
C HIS A 50 -14.90 -11.83 1.32
N ILE A 51 -15.55 -11.80 2.49
CA ILE A 51 -16.72 -10.97 2.75
C ILE A 51 -16.24 -9.62 3.27
N HIS A 52 -16.77 -8.55 2.68
CA HIS A 52 -16.52 -7.14 3.00
C HIS A 52 -17.21 -6.71 4.31
#